data_AF-A6N1G3-F1
#
_entry.id   AF-A6N1G3-F1
#
_cell.length_a   1.000
_cell.length_b   1.000
_cell.length_c   1.000
_cell.angle_alpha   90.00
_cell.angle_beta   90.00
_cell.angle_gamma   90.00
#
_symmetry.space_group_name_H-M   'P 1'
#
loop_
_entity.id
_entity.type
_entity.pdbx_description
1 polymer ?
#
loop_
_entity_poly.entity_id
_entity_poly.type
_entity_poly.pdbx_seq_one_letter_code
_entity_poly.pdbx_strand_id
1 'polypeptide(L)'
;QIYIWHRATGDLIETLPGHTGTVNCVSWNPANPHMLASASDDHTIRIWGLKKANLKRKDVGSSNGIYANGNTPSNGVVHQCNGNSSK
;
A
#
# COMPACT_ATOMS: atom_id res chain seq x y z
N GLN A 1 -4.95 8.49 -11.23
CA GLN A 1 -5.37 8.58 -9.81
C GLN A 1 -4.95 7.31 -9.08
N ILE A 2 -4.70 7.34 -7.76
CA ILE A 2 -4.31 6.18 -6.95
C ILE A 2 -5.23 6.08 -5.72
N TYR A 3 -5.63 4.86 -5.35
CA TYR A 3 -6.50 4.59 -4.20
C TYR A 3 -5.80 3.64 -3.23
N ILE A 4 -5.85 3.98 -1.94
CA ILE A 4 -5.30 3.17 -0.84
C ILE A 4 -6.46 2.55 -0.08
N TRP A 5 -6.42 1.22 0.08
CA TRP A 5 -7.50 0.45 0.67
C TRP A 5 -7.01 -0.29 1.92
N HIS A 6 -7.89 -0.44 2.90
CA HIS A 6 -7.63 -1.26 4.07
C HIS A 6 -7.79 -2.73 3.70
N ARG A 7 -6.70 -3.51 3.77
CA ARG A 7 -6.68 -4.90 3.27
C ARG A 7 -7.73 -5.81 3.92
N ALA A 8 -8.00 -5.64 5.20
CA ALA A 8 -8.89 -6.54 5.95
C ALA A 8 -10.38 -6.21 5.80
N THR A 9 -10.72 -4.92 5.67
CA THR A 9 -12.12 -4.47 5.61
C THR A 9 -12.55 -4.10 4.20
N GLY A 10 -11.60 -3.85 3.29
CA GLY A 10 -11.87 -3.35 1.94
C GLY A 10 -12.19 -1.85 1.89
N ASP A 11 -12.13 -1.15 3.03
CA ASP A 11 -12.49 0.27 3.08
C ASP A 11 -11.47 1.14 2.35
N LEU A 12 -11.95 2.14 1.61
CA LEU A 12 -11.09 3.16 1.02
C LEU A 12 -10.52 4.05 2.13
N ILE A 13 -9.19 4.02 2.31
CA ILE A 13 -8.48 4.83 3.29
C ILE A 13 -8.24 6.24 2.75
N GLU A 14 -7.66 6.31 1.55
CA GLU A 14 -7.21 7.57 0.98
C GLU A 14 -7.21 7.52 -0.54
N THR A 15 -7.50 8.67 -1.16
CA THR A 15 -7.35 8.89 -2.60
C THR A 15 -6.22 9.87 -2.82
N LEU A 16 -5.30 9.54 -3.72
CA LEU A 16 -4.13 10.34 -4.06
C LEU A 16 -4.33 10.97 -5.45
N PRO A 17 -4.93 12.17 -5.53
CA PRO A 17 -5.14 12.88 -6.78
C PRO A 17 -3.86 13.58 -7.23
N GLY A 18 -3.60 13.63 -8.55
CA GLY A 18 -2.53 14.46 -9.09
C GLY A 18 -1.85 13.94 -10.34
N HIS A 19 -1.85 12.61 -10.56
CA HIS A 19 -1.43 12.09 -11.85
C HIS A 19 -2.48 12.37 -12.91
N THR A 20 -2.05 13.02 -13.99
CA THR A 20 -2.87 13.36 -15.16
C THR A 20 -2.76 12.31 -16.25
N GLY A 21 -1.75 11.44 -16.18
CA GLY A 21 -1.53 10.29 -17.05
C GLY A 21 -1.80 8.95 -16.38
N THR A 22 -1.63 7.87 -17.15
CA THR A 22 -1.71 6.49 -16.65
C THR A 22 -0.59 6.24 -15.64
N VAL A 23 -0.94 5.72 -14.47
CA VAL A 23 0.05 5.31 -13.47
C VAL A 23 0.56 3.93 -13.86
N ASN A 24 1.84 3.84 -14.21
CA ASN A 24 2.46 2.60 -14.68
C ASN A 24 3.07 1.80 -13.53
N CYS A 25 3.57 2.48 -12.49
CA CYS A 25 4.27 1.85 -11.39
C CYS A 25 3.89 2.47 -10.05
N VAL A 26 3.81 1.62 -9.02
CA VAL A 26 3.69 2.02 -7.62
C VAL A 26 4.63 1.18 -6.74
N SER A 27 5.23 1.80 -5.73
CA SER A 27 6.15 1.14 -4.81
C SER A 27 6.04 1.71 -3.41
N TRP A 28 5.88 0.84 -2.42
CA TRP A 28 5.98 1.23 -1.01
C TRP A 28 7.44 1.39 -0.58
N ASN A 29 7.67 2.31 0.35
CA ASN A 29 8.97 2.41 1.01
C ASN A 29 9.12 1.26 2.04
N PRO A 30 10.18 0.46 1.96
CA PRO A 30 10.39 -0.68 2.87
C PRO A 30 10.70 -0.27 4.32
N ALA A 31 11.30 0.90 4.52
CA ALA A 31 11.64 1.44 5.84
C ALA A 31 10.53 2.32 6.44
N ASN A 32 9.70 2.95 5.60
CA ASN A 32 8.60 3.80 6.03
C ASN A 32 7.26 3.36 5.40
N PRO A 33 6.40 2.64 6.13
CA PRO A 33 5.12 2.15 5.62
C PRO A 33 4.09 3.26 5.33
N HIS A 34 4.44 4.52 5.61
CA HIS A 34 3.62 5.69 5.29
C HIS A 34 4.12 6.43 4.05
N MET A 35 5.07 5.87 3.31
CA MET A 35 5.58 6.47 2.08
C MET A 35 5.34 5.56 0.87
N LEU A 36 4.83 6.15 -0.20
CA LEU A 36 4.58 5.51 -1.48
C LEU A 36 5.18 6.36 -2.60
N ALA A 37 5.82 5.72 -3.58
CA ALA A 37 6.23 6.35 -4.83
C ALA A 37 5.36 5.84 -5.99
N SER A 38 5.02 6.73 -6.93
CA SER A 38 4.32 6.37 -8.16
C SER A 38 4.93 7.05 -9.38
N ALA A 39 4.95 6.34 -10.50
CA ALA A 39 5.42 6.84 -11.80
C ALA A 39 4.28 6.75 -12.83
N SER A 40 4.20 7.77 -13.68
CA SER A 40 3.06 7.96 -14.60
C SER A 40 3.52 8.45 -15.97
N ASP A 41 2.69 8.23 -16.98
CA ASP A 41 2.85 8.75 -18.34
C ASP A 41 2.73 10.28 -18.42
N ASP A 42 2.33 10.95 -17.34
CA ASP A 42 2.41 12.41 -17.24
C ASP A 42 3.84 12.96 -17.06
N HIS A 43 4.85 12.11 -17.26
CA HIS A 43 6.26 12.43 -17.12
C HIS A 43 6.66 12.86 -15.70
N THR A 44 5.88 12.51 -14.68
CA THR A 44 6.20 12.78 -13.28
C THR A 44 6.32 11.51 -12.43
N ILE A 45 7.21 11.61 -11.43
CA ILE A 45 7.24 10.72 -10.28
C ILE A 45 6.69 11.50 -9.09
N ARG A 46 5.76 10.91 -8.36
CA ARG A 46 5.19 11.50 -7.15
C ARG A 46 5.51 10.66 -5.93
N ILE A 47 5.89 11.34 -4.84
CA ILE A 47 6.10 10.74 -3.53
C ILE A 47 4.94 11.17 -2.64
N TRP A 48 4.27 10.19 -2.05
CA TRP A 48 3.11 10.37 -1.20
C TRP A 48 3.47 10.03 0.24
N GLY A 49 3.25 11.00 1.14
CA GLY A 49 3.22 10.76 2.58
C GLY A 49 1.79 10.49 3.01
N LEU A 50 1.51 9.26 3.41
CA LEU A 50 0.21 8.89 3.95
C LEU A 50 0.11 9.32 5.40
N LYS A 51 -1.06 9.82 5.78
CA LYS A 51 -1.30 10.14 7.19
C LYS A 51 -1.31 8.85 7.99
N LYS A 52 -0.76 8.89 9.21
CA LYS A 52 -1.06 7.85 10.21
C LYS A 52 -2.57 7.86 10.39
N ALA A 53 -3.26 6.92 9.74
CA ALA A 53 -4.63 6.65 10.10
C ALA A 53 -4.60 6.34 11.60
N ASN A 54 -5.38 7.08 12.39
CA ASN A 54 -5.64 6.74 13.79
C ASN A 54 -6.51 5.48 13.78
N LEU A 55 -5.93 4.36 13.34
CA LEU A 55 -6.54 3.04 13.40
C LEU A 55 -6.59 2.71 14.88
N LYS A 56 -7.70 3.09 15.54
CA LYS A 56 -8.08 2.49 16.80
C LYS A 56 -8.31 1.01 16.49
N ARG A 57 -7.28 0.21 16.70
CA ARG A 57 -7.39 -1.24 16.72
C ARG A 57 -8.43 -1.57 17.78
N LYS A 58 -9.65 -1.92 17.35
CA LYS A 58 -10.66 -2.45 18.26
C LYS A 58 -10.28 -3.91 18.50
N ASP A 59 -9.34 -4.12 19.40
CA ASP A 59 -9.02 -5.46 19.89
C ASP A 59 -10.26 -5.98 20.61
N VAL A 60 -11.02 -6.83 19.93
CA VAL A 60 -12.02 -7.66 20.58
C VAL A 60 -11.26 -8.82 21.21
N GLY A 61 -10.90 -8.69 22.48
CA GLY A 61 -10.34 -9.80 23.24
C GLY A 61 -11.40 -10.87 23.50
N SER A 62 -11.07 -12.13 23.23
CA SER A 62 -10.97 -13.11 24.33
C SER A 62 -10.26 -14.40 23.90
N SER A 63 -9.63 -14.98 24.90
CA SER A 63 -8.74 -16.13 24.98
C SER A 63 -9.35 -17.49 24.58
N ASN A 64 -8.63 -18.22 23.74
CA ASN A 64 -8.22 -19.64 23.87
C ASN A 64 -8.13 -20.31 22.50
N GLY A 65 -6.92 -20.74 22.13
CA GLY A 65 -6.66 -21.50 20.90
C GLY A 65 -5.23 -21.33 20.42
N ILE A 66 -4.33 -22.14 20.95
CA ILE A 66 -2.97 -22.30 20.44
C ILE A 66 -3.07 -22.92 19.04
N TYR A 67 -2.83 -22.14 18.00
CA TYR A 67 -2.22 -22.57 16.74
C TYR A 67 -1.41 -21.40 16.17
N ALA A 68 -0.25 -21.11 16.75
CA ALA A 68 0.75 -20.30 16.04
C ALA A 68 1.46 -21.22 15.04
N ASN A 69 0.81 -21.50 13.91
CA ASN A 69 1.55 -21.89 12.72
C ASN A 69 2.35 -20.65 12.31
N GLY A 70 3.67 -20.72 12.53
CA GLY A 70 4.60 -19.65 12.23
C GLY A 70 4.53 -19.26 10.76
N ASN A 71 3.69 -18.29 10.44
CA ASN A 71 3.88 -17.46 9.26
C ASN A 71 4.66 -16.25 9.74
N THR A 72 5.98 -16.32 9.52
CA THR A 72 6.79 -15.12 9.37
C THR A 72 5.96 -14.12 8.56
N PRO A 73 5.76 -12.86 9.01
CA PRO A 73 5.26 -11.86 8.10
C PRO A 73 6.36 -11.74 7.06
N SER A 74 6.13 -12.36 5.90
CA SER A 74 6.89 -12.01 4.71
C SER A 74 6.64 -10.53 4.55
N ASN A 75 7.62 -9.72 4.92
CA ASN A 75 7.66 -8.28 4.69
C ASN A 75 7.82 -8.04 3.17
N GLY A 76 6.94 -8.67 2.38
CA GLY A 76 6.92 -8.62 0.94
C GLY A 76 6.57 -7.18 0.58
N VAL A 77 7.61 -6.45 0.20
CA VAL A 77 7.45 -5.11 -0.35
C VAL A 77 6.67 -5.28 -1.64
N VAL A 78 5.48 -4.69 -1.70
CA VAL A 78 4.66 -4.72 -2.89
C VAL A 78 5.24 -3.70 -3.87
N HIS A 79 5.92 -4.22 -4.89
CA HIS A 79 6.29 -3.47 -6.09
C HIS A 79 5.34 -3.91 -7.20
N GLN A 80 4.55 -2.98 -7.74
CA GLN A 80 3.67 -3.25 -8.87
C GLN A 80 4.03 -2.30 -10.01
N CYS A 81 4.52 -2.87 -11.10
CA CYS A 81 4.75 -2.17 -12.34
C CYS A 81 4.00 -2.90 -13.47
N ASN A 82 3.34 -2.15 -14.34
CA ASN A 82 2.91 -2.66 -15.63
C ASN A 82 4.17 -2.89 -16.46
N GLY A 83 4.62 -4.14 -16.48
CA GLY A 83 5.72 -4.57 -17.34
C GLY A 83 5.28 -4.52 -18.80
N ASN A 84 5.47 -3.38 -19.47
CA ASN A 84 5.65 -3.41 -20.92
C ASN A 84 7.11 -3.78 -21.17
N SER A 85 7.38 -5.09 -21.26
CA SER A 85 8.62 -5.60 -21.84
C SER A 85 8.60 -5.37 -23.35
N SER A 86 8.79 -4.13 -23.80
CA SER A 86 9.25 -3.91 -25.16
C SER A 86 10.73 -4.26 -25.21
N LYS A 87 11.03 -5.40 -25.85
CA LYS A 87 12.37 -5.84 -26.21
C LYS A 87 13.14 -4.78 -26.97
#